data_AF-A0A1F9DY44-F1
#
_entry.id   AF-A0A1F9DY44-F1
#
_cell.length_a   1.000
_cell.length_b   1.000
_cell.length_c   1.000
_cell.angle_alpha   90.00
_cell.angle_beta   90.00
_cell.angle_gamma   90.00
#
_symmetry.space_group_name_H-M   'P 1'
#
loop_
_entity.id
_entity.type
_entity.pdbx_description
1 polymer ?
#
loop_
_entity_poly.entity_id
_entity_poly.type
_entity_poly.pdbx_seq_one_letter_code
_entity_poly.pdbx_strand_id
1 'polypeptide(L)'
;MKTPVSISKISPPHLPPILYRSRLHDLLKKNEDKKLILILGQAAQGKTTLVASHVKTSKIPSAWLNLDQSDSDPVNLYHLIIQSLKHVLKELDLPLQVYSLLSSAVGLICVGEFSRAEEACQKLETHTEKIDYHKELKAMGTMINCVLSLSKGDFEKAHHLSKLLQMGIEKYGFISMAPWIYEITGYLKLVREDLIDAEHIGNRYVSTARSLKNNFLKGLAFRLLGLIYLHQKDFKKAREAIYNKILEKSNKKGKLRG
;
A
#
# COMPACT_ATOMS: atom_id res chain seq x y z
N MET A 1 -19.50 -9.38 5.19
CA MET A 1 -20.73 -8.77 4.65
C MET A 1 -20.35 -7.59 3.75
N LYS A 2 -21.00 -7.44 2.58
CA LYS A 2 -20.82 -6.27 1.68
C LYS A 2 -21.54 -5.06 2.30
N THR A 3 -20.88 -4.27 3.13
CA THR A 3 -21.50 -3.01 3.59
C THR A 3 -21.28 -1.96 2.50
N PRO A 4 -22.33 -1.52 1.80
CA PRO A 4 -22.17 -0.48 0.79
C PRO A 4 -21.69 0.81 1.46
N VAL A 5 -20.59 1.38 0.97
CA VAL A 5 -20.11 2.67 1.42
C VAL A 5 -21.09 3.74 0.95
N SER A 6 -21.58 4.57 1.88
CA SER A 6 -22.44 5.70 1.55
C SER A 6 -21.71 6.69 0.63
N ILE A 7 -22.38 7.15 -0.43
CA ILE A 7 -21.84 8.14 -1.37
C ILE A 7 -21.38 9.40 -0.62
N SER A 8 -22.11 9.80 0.43
CA SER A 8 -21.74 10.93 1.29
C SER A 8 -20.37 10.78 1.96
N LYS A 9 -19.84 9.57 2.13
CA LYS A 9 -18.51 9.32 2.69
C LYS A 9 -17.38 9.50 1.67
N ILE A 10 -17.69 9.39 0.38
CA ILE A 10 -16.71 9.32 -0.71
C ILE A 10 -16.88 10.40 -1.79
N SER A 11 -17.82 11.32 -1.60
CA SER A 11 -18.07 12.43 -2.51
C SER A 11 -18.01 13.76 -1.75
N PRO A 12 -17.49 14.83 -2.39
CA PRO A 12 -17.52 16.16 -1.80
C PRO A 12 -18.97 16.61 -1.54
N PRO A 13 -19.21 17.42 -0.50
CA PRO A 13 -20.54 17.95 -0.24
C PRO A 13 -21.01 18.85 -1.40
N HIS A 14 -22.31 18.85 -1.66
CA HIS A 14 -22.89 19.81 -2.60
C HIS A 14 -22.71 21.23 -2.07
N LEU A 15 -22.18 22.12 -2.90
CA LEU A 15 -21.88 23.49 -2.53
C LEU A 15 -23.04 24.41 -2.93
N PRO A 16 -23.67 25.11 -1.97
CA PRO A 16 -24.58 26.21 -2.29
C PRO A 16 -23.80 27.39 -2.91
N PRO A 17 -24.45 28.52 -3.26
CA PRO A 17 -23.73 29.75 -3.55
C PRO A 17 -22.79 30.12 -2.39
N ILE A 18 -21.49 30.08 -2.63
CA ILE A 18 -20.46 30.34 -1.63
C ILE A 18 -19.74 31.65 -1.93
N LEU A 19 -19.31 32.35 -0.88
CA LEU A 19 -18.39 33.47 -1.01
C LEU A 19 -17.00 32.94 -1.39
N TYR A 20 -16.52 33.30 -2.58
CA TYR A 20 -15.21 32.89 -3.05
C TYR A 20 -14.09 33.61 -2.28
N ARG A 21 -13.18 32.85 -1.67
CA ARG A 21 -12.08 33.37 -0.84
C ARG A 21 -10.75 33.31 -1.60
N SER A 22 -10.58 34.17 -2.60
CA SER A 22 -9.42 34.20 -3.51
C SER A 22 -8.07 34.00 -2.81
N ARG A 23 -7.81 34.74 -1.73
CA ARG A 23 -6.57 34.64 -0.94
C ARG A 23 -6.24 33.22 -0.47
N LEU A 24 -7.25 32.42 -0.09
CA LEU A 24 -7.03 31.04 0.38
C LEU A 24 -6.84 30.08 -0.79
N HIS A 25 -7.53 30.29 -1.91
CA HIS A 25 -7.30 29.51 -3.14
C HIS A 25 -5.89 29.74 -3.69
N ASP A 26 -5.39 30.98 -3.66
CA ASP A 26 -4.02 31.30 -4.08
C ASP A 26 -2.99 30.63 -3.16
N LEU A 27 -3.29 30.52 -1.86
CA LEU A 27 -2.42 29.84 -0.91
C LEU A 27 -2.36 28.32 -1.19
N LEU A 28 -3.50 27.69 -1.51
CA LEU A 28 -3.52 26.29 -1.93
C LEU A 28 -2.72 26.10 -3.22
N LYS A 29 -2.94 26.96 -4.22
CA LYS A 29 -2.25 26.92 -5.51
C LYS A 29 -0.72 27.06 -5.37
N LYS A 30 -0.27 27.98 -4.54
CA LYS A 30 1.17 28.19 -4.23
C LYS A 30 1.83 26.97 -3.58
N ASN A 31 1.06 26.06 -3.00
CA ASN A 31 1.55 24.87 -2.31
C ASN A 31 1.13 23.57 -3.01
N GLU A 32 0.70 23.62 -4.28
CA GLU A 32 0.32 22.42 -5.04
C GLU A 32 1.46 21.39 -5.17
N ASP A 33 2.73 21.81 -5.01
CA ASP A 33 3.91 20.94 -4.99
C ASP A 33 4.05 20.12 -3.69
N LYS A 34 3.30 20.48 -2.64
CA LYS A 34 3.39 19.81 -1.33
C LYS A 34 2.59 18.52 -1.34
N LYS A 35 3.23 17.44 -0.87
CA LYS A 35 2.60 16.11 -0.73
C LYS A 35 1.48 16.05 0.32
N LEU A 36 1.44 17.01 1.25
CA LEU A 36 0.45 17.09 2.31
C LEU A 36 0.16 18.55 2.64
N ILE A 37 -1.11 18.94 2.56
CA ILE A 37 -1.62 20.23 3.01
C ILE A 37 -2.62 19.96 4.14
N LEU A 38 -2.42 20.60 5.29
CA LEU A 38 -3.32 20.51 6.43
C LEU A 38 -4.05 21.85 6.60
N ILE A 39 -5.37 21.84 6.50
CA ILE A 39 -6.21 23.04 6.69
C ILE A 39 -6.81 22.99 8.09
N LEU A 40 -6.31 23.86 8.96
CA LEU A 40 -6.75 23.98 10.35
C LEU A 40 -7.67 25.19 10.53
N GLY A 41 -8.59 25.09 11.48
CA GLY A 41 -9.56 26.14 11.79
C GLY A 41 -10.70 25.61 12.65
N GLN A 42 -11.46 26.50 13.29
CA GLN A 42 -12.58 26.12 14.15
C GLN A 42 -13.75 25.53 13.34
N ALA A 43 -14.70 24.89 14.03
CA ALA A 43 -15.96 24.47 13.42
C ALA A 43 -16.63 25.65 12.69
N ALA A 44 -17.37 25.37 11.61
CA ALA A 44 -18.06 26.37 10.78
C ALA A 44 -17.19 27.43 10.07
N GLN A 45 -15.85 27.40 10.13
CA GLN A 45 -15.00 28.35 9.39
C GLN A 45 -14.89 28.10 7.87
N GLY A 46 -15.62 27.11 7.33
CA GLY A 46 -15.66 26.82 5.90
C GLY A 46 -14.47 26.02 5.36
N LYS A 47 -13.78 25.23 6.20
CA LYS A 47 -12.65 24.37 5.79
C LYS A 47 -13.04 23.40 4.67
N THR A 48 -14.10 22.62 4.91
CA THR A 48 -14.63 21.66 3.94
C THR A 48 -15.10 22.36 2.67
N THR A 49 -15.73 23.53 2.81
CA THR A 49 -16.17 24.38 1.69
C THR A 49 -15.00 24.84 0.82
N LEU A 50 -13.90 25.28 1.42
CA LEU A 50 -12.68 25.67 0.71
C LEU A 50 -12.12 24.51 -0.12
N VAL A 51 -11.97 23.32 0.48
CA VAL A 51 -11.44 22.14 -0.22
C VAL A 51 -12.38 21.68 -1.33
N ALA A 52 -13.68 21.56 -1.05
CA ALA A 52 -14.67 21.14 -2.04
C ALA A 52 -14.74 22.11 -3.23
N SER A 53 -14.64 23.42 -2.98
CA SER A 53 -14.64 24.42 -4.06
C SER A 53 -13.37 24.35 -4.89
N HIS A 54 -12.21 24.12 -4.28
CA HIS A 54 -10.94 23.91 -4.99
C HIS A 54 -10.97 22.64 -5.85
N VAL A 55 -11.44 21.52 -5.30
CA VAL A 55 -11.60 20.25 -6.03
C VAL A 55 -12.56 20.39 -7.21
N LYS A 56 -13.69 21.09 -7.04
CA LYS A 56 -14.66 21.35 -8.12
C LYS A 56 -14.04 22.11 -9.30
N THR A 57 -13.08 23.00 -9.04
CA THR A 57 -12.37 23.75 -10.09
C THR A 57 -11.12 23.03 -10.64
N SER A 58 -10.69 21.93 -10.00
CA SER A 58 -9.50 21.19 -10.39
C SER A 58 -9.76 20.35 -11.63
N LYS A 59 -8.76 20.25 -12.50
CA LYS A 59 -8.77 19.34 -13.67
C LYS A 59 -8.28 17.93 -13.31
N ILE A 60 -7.81 17.72 -12.09
CA ILE A 60 -7.23 16.46 -11.64
C ILE A 60 -8.31 15.63 -10.93
N PRO A 61 -8.55 14.37 -11.34
CA PRO A 61 -9.45 13.47 -10.63
C PRO A 61 -9.04 13.37 -9.15
N SER A 62 -9.98 13.72 -8.25
CA SER A 62 -9.69 13.86 -6.82
C SER A 62 -10.62 12.96 -6.00
N ALA A 63 -10.05 12.00 -5.27
CA ALA A 63 -10.79 11.18 -4.32
C ALA A 63 -11.14 11.98 -3.06
N TRP A 64 -12.38 11.85 -2.60
CA TRP A 64 -12.87 12.50 -1.38
C TRP A 64 -13.15 11.48 -0.29
N LEU A 65 -12.87 11.84 0.97
CA LEU A 65 -13.07 10.99 2.14
C LEU A 65 -13.62 11.83 3.30
N ASN A 66 -14.81 11.50 3.79
CA ASN A 66 -15.34 12.02 5.05
C ASN A 66 -15.11 10.99 6.16
N LEU A 67 -14.11 11.25 7.00
CA LEU A 67 -13.72 10.36 8.10
C LEU A 67 -14.53 10.65 9.36
N ASP A 68 -14.94 9.59 10.05
CA ASP A 68 -15.53 9.63 11.40
C ASP A 68 -14.90 8.57 12.31
N GLN A 69 -15.41 8.42 13.53
CA GLN A 69 -14.84 7.52 14.54
C GLN A 69 -14.84 6.05 14.11
N SER A 70 -15.80 5.62 13.28
CA SER A 70 -15.87 4.24 12.78
C SER A 70 -14.74 3.88 11.80
N ASP A 71 -14.10 4.89 11.20
CA ASP A 71 -12.93 4.73 10.32
C ASP A 71 -11.60 4.72 11.09
N SER A 72 -11.63 4.73 12.43
CA SER A 72 -10.40 4.58 13.22
C SER A 72 -9.78 3.20 13.07
N ASP A 73 -10.59 2.20 12.73
CA ASP A 73 -10.12 0.88 12.37
C ASP A 73 -9.38 0.91 11.01
N PRO A 74 -8.13 0.41 10.92
CA PRO A 74 -7.36 0.45 9.68
C PRO A 74 -8.02 -0.27 8.51
N VAL A 75 -8.80 -1.32 8.76
CA VAL A 75 -9.52 -2.08 7.73
C VAL A 75 -10.63 -1.22 7.13
N ASN A 76 -11.40 -0.54 7.98
CA ASN A 76 -12.45 0.38 7.56
C ASN A 76 -11.88 1.58 6.80
N LEU A 77 -10.84 2.22 7.33
CA LEU A 77 -10.16 3.33 6.65
C LEU A 77 -9.67 2.91 5.25
N TYR A 78 -9.00 1.76 5.19
CA TYR A 78 -8.45 1.25 3.95
C TYR A 78 -9.56 0.91 2.94
N HIS A 79 -10.63 0.27 3.42
CA HIS A 79 -11.80 -0.01 2.62
C HIS A 79 -12.40 1.28 2.03
N LEU A 80 -12.51 2.33 2.84
CA LEU A 80 -13.07 3.61 2.43
C LEU A 80 -12.20 4.29 1.36
N ILE A 81 -10.87 4.29 1.53
CA ILE A 81 -9.90 4.80 0.53
C ILE A 81 -10.05 4.06 -0.80
N ILE A 82 -10.16 2.73 -0.78
CA ILE A 82 -10.37 1.95 -2.01
C ILE A 82 -11.67 2.37 -2.69
N GLN A 83 -12.76 2.56 -1.94
CA GLN A 83 -14.06 2.90 -2.51
C GLN A 83 -14.08 4.31 -3.07
N SER A 84 -13.43 5.28 -2.42
CA SER A 84 -13.31 6.64 -2.95
C SER A 84 -12.47 6.68 -4.22
N LEU A 85 -11.38 5.92 -4.28
CA LEU A 85 -10.60 5.76 -5.50
C LEU A 85 -11.48 5.13 -6.57
N LYS A 86 -12.04 3.94 -6.36
CA LYS A 86 -12.92 3.29 -7.35
C LYS A 86 -14.03 4.21 -7.85
N HIS A 87 -14.64 5.03 -6.98
CA HIS A 87 -15.68 5.98 -7.37
C HIS A 87 -15.20 7.01 -8.40
N VAL A 88 -14.03 7.59 -8.19
CA VAL A 88 -13.43 8.58 -9.09
C VAL A 88 -12.76 7.94 -10.31
N LEU A 89 -12.22 6.72 -10.14
CA LEU A 89 -11.47 6.00 -11.15
C LEU A 89 -12.36 5.16 -12.10
N LYS A 90 -13.69 5.14 -11.92
CA LYS A 90 -14.65 4.37 -12.75
C LYS A 90 -14.60 4.73 -14.24
N GLU A 91 -14.13 5.93 -14.56
CA GLU A 91 -14.02 6.45 -15.93
C GLU A 91 -12.57 6.49 -16.45
N LEU A 92 -11.63 5.83 -15.76
CA LEU A 92 -10.22 5.87 -16.13
C LEU A 92 -9.78 4.75 -17.04
N ASP A 93 -8.70 5.02 -17.76
CA ASP A 93 -7.94 4.05 -18.54
C ASP A 93 -7.64 2.79 -17.73
N LEU A 94 -7.73 1.65 -18.42
CA LEU A 94 -7.62 0.31 -17.86
C LEU A 94 -6.37 0.08 -16.96
N PRO A 95 -5.18 0.64 -17.25
CA PRO A 95 -4.01 0.55 -16.35
C PRO A 95 -4.24 1.15 -14.96
N LEU A 96 -4.98 2.27 -14.86
CA LEU A 96 -5.26 2.91 -13.57
C LEU A 96 -6.23 2.08 -12.72
N GLN A 97 -7.18 1.39 -13.38
CA GLN A 97 -8.05 0.42 -12.72
C GLN A 97 -7.23 -0.74 -12.14
N VAL A 98 -6.23 -1.23 -12.89
CA VAL A 98 -5.30 -2.28 -12.44
C VAL A 98 -4.48 -1.81 -11.23
N TYR A 99 -3.92 -0.60 -11.25
CA TYR A 99 -3.21 -0.04 -10.09
C TYR A 99 -4.10 0.08 -8.84
N SER A 100 -5.36 0.49 -9.03
CA SER A 100 -6.33 0.56 -7.95
C SER A 100 -6.59 -0.84 -7.36
N LEU A 101 -6.76 -1.85 -8.21
CA LEU A 101 -6.99 -3.24 -7.78
C LEU A 101 -5.77 -3.82 -7.07
N LEU A 102 -4.56 -3.60 -7.61
CA LEU A 102 -3.29 -3.99 -6.99
C LEU A 102 -3.17 -3.44 -5.58
N SER A 103 -3.34 -2.12 -5.44
CA SER A 103 -3.31 -1.44 -4.15
C SER A 103 -4.33 -2.10 -3.22
N SER A 104 -5.59 -2.17 -3.66
CA SER A 104 -6.69 -2.75 -2.86
C SER A 104 -6.38 -4.15 -2.35
N ALA A 105 -5.87 -5.02 -3.22
CA ALA A 105 -5.57 -6.40 -2.88
C ALA A 105 -4.46 -6.48 -1.84
N VAL A 106 -3.37 -5.71 -1.97
CA VAL A 106 -2.29 -5.67 -0.96
C VAL A 106 -2.85 -5.34 0.41
N GLY A 107 -3.60 -4.25 0.53
CA GLY A 107 -4.08 -3.85 1.86
C GLY A 107 -5.13 -4.82 2.42
N LEU A 108 -5.99 -5.41 1.58
CA LEU A 108 -6.92 -6.49 2.01
C LEU A 108 -6.17 -7.72 2.52
N ILE A 109 -5.06 -8.10 1.88
CA ILE A 109 -4.19 -9.19 2.37
C ILE A 109 -3.57 -8.82 3.72
N CYS A 110 -3.03 -7.60 3.84
CA CYS A 110 -2.38 -7.15 5.08
C CYS A 110 -3.33 -7.12 6.28
N VAL A 111 -4.62 -6.89 6.07
CA VAL A 111 -5.64 -6.87 7.13
C VAL A 111 -6.36 -8.21 7.32
N GLY A 112 -5.98 -9.25 6.57
CA GLY A 112 -6.55 -10.60 6.69
C GLY A 112 -7.91 -10.79 6.01
N GLU A 113 -8.36 -9.85 5.19
CA GLU A 113 -9.63 -9.90 4.44
C GLU A 113 -9.49 -10.74 3.15
N PHE A 114 -9.10 -12.01 3.31
CA PHE A 114 -8.69 -12.87 2.19
C PHE A 114 -9.78 -13.11 1.15
N SER A 115 -11.04 -13.26 1.57
CA SER A 115 -12.18 -13.42 0.64
C SER A 115 -12.30 -12.22 -0.31
N ARG A 116 -12.11 -11.00 0.23
CA ARG A 116 -12.19 -9.77 -0.56
C ARG A 116 -10.92 -9.53 -1.38
N ALA A 117 -9.76 -9.96 -0.87
CA ALA A 117 -8.53 -9.98 -1.63
C ALA A 117 -8.62 -10.91 -2.85
N GLU A 118 -9.22 -12.09 -2.70
CA GLU A 118 -9.48 -13.01 -3.82
C GLU A 118 -10.38 -12.39 -4.89
N GLU A 119 -11.50 -11.77 -4.50
CA GLU A 119 -12.36 -11.06 -5.46
C GLU A 119 -11.60 -9.95 -6.20
N ALA A 120 -10.68 -9.25 -5.51
CA ALA A 120 -9.85 -8.22 -6.13
C ALA A 120 -8.83 -8.84 -7.10
N CYS A 121 -8.18 -9.95 -6.74
CA CYS A 121 -7.24 -10.68 -7.57
C CYS A 121 -7.90 -11.28 -8.81
N GLN A 122 -9.10 -11.85 -8.71
CA GLN A 122 -9.85 -12.37 -9.86
C GLN A 122 -10.16 -11.26 -10.87
N LYS A 123 -10.62 -10.09 -10.38
CA LYS A 123 -10.84 -8.92 -11.25
C LYS A 123 -9.52 -8.46 -11.87
N LEU A 124 -8.44 -8.44 -11.08
CA LEU A 124 -7.12 -8.06 -11.54
C LEU A 124 -6.66 -8.94 -12.70
N GLU A 125 -6.79 -10.27 -12.60
CA GLU A 125 -6.47 -11.21 -13.67
C GLU A 125 -7.20 -10.85 -14.96
N THR A 126 -8.52 -10.70 -14.91
CA THR A 126 -9.33 -10.31 -16.09
C THR A 126 -8.91 -8.97 -16.69
N HIS A 127 -8.47 -8.01 -15.87
CA HIS A 127 -8.04 -6.69 -16.38
C HIS A 127 -6.63 -6.77 -16.95
N THR A 128 -5.72 -7.50 -16.31
CA THR A 128 -4.33 -7.67 -16.78
C THR A 128 -4.24 -8.44 -18.10
N GLU A 129 -5.15 -9.36 -18.38
CA GLU A 129 -5.27 -10.03 -19.68
C GLU A 129 -5.55 -9.04 -20.82
N LYS A 130 -6.39 -8.03 -20.55
CA LYS A 130 -6.75 -6.99 -21.52
C LYS A 130 -5.63 -5.96 -21.74
N ILE A 131 -4.61 -5.91 -20.88
CA ILE A 131 -3.43 -5.04 -21.01
C ILE A 131 -2.14 -5.83 -21.16
N ASP A 132 -2.14 -6.91 -21.95
CA ASP A 132 -0.97 -7.80 -22.07
C ASP A 132 0.33 -7.09 -22.51
N TYR A 133 0.22 -5.92 -23.16
CA TYR A 133 1.36 -5.07 -23.50
C TYR A 133 2.05 -4.43 -22.27
N HIS A 134 1.33 -4.22 -21.16
CA HIS A 134 1.88 -3.73 -19.90
C HIS A 134 2.43 -4.89 -19.04
N LYS A 135 3.59 -5.42 -19.45
CA LYS A 135 4.26 -6.56 -18.79
C LYS A 135 4.55 -6.34 -17.31
N GLU A 136 4.84 -5.10 -16.91
CA GLU A 136 5.08 -4.74 -15.50
C GLU A 136 3.83 -4.95 -14.65
N LEU A 137 2.67 -4.44 -15.10
CA LEU A 137 1.41 -4.60 -14.38
C LEU A 137 0.97 -6.06 -14.28
N LYS A 138 1.24 -6.86 -15.32
CA LYS A 138 1.01 -8.30 -15.29
C LYS A 138 1.89 -8.99 -14.24
N ALA A 139 3.17 -8.63 -14.17
CA ALA A 139 4.08 -9.14 -13.14
C ALA A 139 3.64 -8.74 -11.73
N MET A 140 3.18 -7.50 -11.52
CA MET A 140 2.60 -7.07 -10.25
C MET A 140 1.36 -7.90 -9.89
N GLY A 141 0.51 -8.26 -10.87
CA GLY A 141 -0.63 -9.13 -10.62
C GLY A 141 -0.24 -10.53 -10.15
N THR A 142 0.75 -11.14 -10.81
CA THR A 142 1.34 -12.43 -10.38
C THR A 142 1.91 -12.33 -8.96
N MET A 143 2.60 -11.23 -8.65
CA MET A 143 3.17 -10.97 -7.33
C MET A 143 2.10 -10.89 -6.24
N ILE A 144 1.01 -10.15 -6.46
CA ILE A 144 -0.08 -10.07 -5.49
C ILE A 144 -0.76 -11.41 -5.27
N ASN A 145 -1.00 -12.16 -6.34
CA ASN A 145 -1.53 -13.52 -6.23
C ASN A 145 -0.60 -14.45 -5.44
N CYS A 146 0.72 -14.30 -5.59
CA CYS A 146 1.69 -15.06 -4.82
C CYS A 146 1.61 -14.72 -3.32
N VAL A 147 1.55 -13.43 -2.98
CA VAL A 147 1.43 -12.95 -1.58
C VAL A 147 0.11 -13.42 -0.96
N LEU A 148 -0.99 -13.41 -1.72
CA LEU A 148 -2.29 -13.94 -1.28
C LEU A 148 -2.22 -15.45 -0.99
N SER A 149 -1.65 -16.24 -1.92
CA SER A 149 -1.48 -17.68 -1.73
C SER A 149 -0.65 -18.00 -0.49
N LEU A 150 0.47 -17.28 -0.28
CA LEU A 150 1.28 -17.40 0.94
C LEU A 150 0.47 -17.11 2.20
N SER A 151 -0.29 -16.02 2.19
CA SER A 151 -1.08 -15.60 3.36
C SER A 151 -2.20 -16.58 3.71
N LYS A 152 -2.69 -17.33 2.71
CA LYS A 152 -3.67 -18.41 2.88
C LYS A 152 -3.06 -19.77 3.21
N GLY A 153 -1.74 -19.90 3.17
CA GLY A 153 -1.05 -21.18 3.37
C GLY A 153 -1.02 -22.10 2.14
N ASP A 154 -1.38 -21.60 0.95
CA ASP A 154 -1.23 -22.35 -0.31
C ASP A 154 0.21 -22.21 -0.84
N PHE A 155 1.12 -22.94 -0.19
CA PHE A 155 2.56 -22.84 -0.45
C PHE A 155 2.99 -23.38 -1.81
N GLU A 156 2.28 -24.37 -2.35
CA GLU A 156 2.56 -24.92 -3.68
C GLU A 156 2.22 -23.91 -4.77
N LYS A 157 1.02 -23.30 -4.70
CA LYS A 157 0.65 -22.22 -5.64
C LYS A 157 1.57 -21.02 -5.48
N ALA A 158 1.91 -20.64 -4.25
CA ALA A 158 2.86 -19.55 -4.00
C ALA A 158 4.23 -19.81 -4.64
N HIS A 159 4.79 -21.02 -4.47
CA HIS A 159 6.09 -21.41 -5.05
C HIS A 159 6.06 -21.45 -6.58
N HIS A 160 4.97 -21.92 -7.17
CA HIS A 160 4.80 -21.87 -8.62
C HIS A 160 4.76 -20.43 -9.15
N LEU A 161 3.94 -19.57 -8.52
CA LEU A 161 3.82 -18.16 -8.89
C LEU A 161 5.11 -17.38 -8.66
N SER A 162 5.88 -17.70 -7.62
CA SER A 162 7.16 -17.03 -7.35
C SER A 162 8.19 -17.30 -8.45
N LYS A 163 8.23 -18.53 -8.99
CA LYS A 163 9.08 -18.87 -10.15
C LYS A 163 8.69 -18.07 -11.39
N LEU A 164 7.39 -18.01 -11.69
CA LEU A 164 6.88 -17.21 -12.82
C LEU A 164 7.21 -15.72 -12.67
N LEU A 165 7.06 -15.18 -11.46
CA LEU A 165 7.41 -13.79 -11.17
C LEU A 165 8.91 -13.54 -11.36
N GLN A 166 9.77 -14.42 -10.85
CA GLN A 166 11.22 -14.30 -11.00
C GLN A 166 11.65 -14.32 -12.48
N MET A 167 11.14 -15.28 -13.26
CA MET A 167 11.39 -15.34 -14.70
C MET A 167 10.94 -14.06 -15.42
N GLY A 168 9.79 -13.50 -15.02
CA GLY A 168 9.29 -12.24 -15.56
C GLY A 168 10.20 -11.04 -15.23
N ILE A 169 10.66 -10.94 -13.98
CA ILE A 169 11.57 -9.88 -13.53
C ILE A 169 12.89 -9.94 -14.30
N GLU A 170 13.48 -11.14 -14.44
CA GLU A 170 14.74 -11.34 -15.17
C GLU A 170 14.59 -11.00 -16.66
N LYS A 171 13.49 -11.44 -17.28
CA LYS A 171 13.22 -11.21 -18.70
C LYS A 171 13.02 -9.74 -19.05
N TYR A 172 12.33 -8.98 -18.20
CA TYR A 172 11.91 -7.60 -18.51
C TYR A 172 12.63 -6.52 -17.70
N GLY A 173 13.53 -6.90 -16.78
CA GLY A 173 14.34 -5.94 -16.01
C GLY A 173 13.56 -5.18 -14.92
N PHE A 174 12.56 -5.79 -14.29
CA PHE A 174 11.74 -5.14 -13.26
C PHE A 174 12.42 -5.08 -11.89
N ILE A 175 13.54 -4.36 -11.81
CA ILE A 175 14.39 -4.26 -10.61
C ILE A 175 13.61 -3.75 -9.39
N SER A 176 12.60 -2.89 -9.60
CA SER A 176 11.72 -2.39 -8.54
C SER A 176 10.95 -3.49 -7.79
N MET A 177 10.74 -4.65 -8.40
CA MET A 177 10.01 -5.79 -7.82
C MET A 177 10.91 -6.78 -7.08
N ALA A 178 12.23 -6.68 -7.22
CA ALA A 178 13.18 -7.60 -6.57
C ALA A 178 12.98 -7.74 -5.04
N PRO A 179 12.63 -6.67 -4.28
CA PRO A 179 12.35 -6.81 -2.85
C PRO A 179 11.19 -7.75 -2.52
N TRP A 180 10.17 -7.82 -3.38
CA TRP A 180 9.01 -8.69 -3.18
C TRP A 180 9.36 -10.16 -3.39
N ILE A 181 10.33 -10.47 -4.24
CA ILE A 181 10.86 -11.83 -4.36
C ILE A 181 11.48 -12.27 -3.03
N TYR A 182 12.24 -11.41 -2.36
CA TYR A 182 12.80 -11.77 -1.05
C TYR A 182 11.74 -12.00 0.02
N GLU A 183 10.70 -11.16 0.04
CA GLU A 183 9.56 -11.37 0.94
C GLU A 183 8.93 -12.75 0.70
N ILE A 184 8.57 -13.04 -0.55
CA ILE A 184 7.90 -14.29 -0.93
C ILE A 184 8.77 -15.52 -0.66
N THR A 185 10.00 -15.52 -1.18
CA THR A 185 10.90 -16.68 -1.10
C THR A 185 11.43 -16.89 0.31
N GLY A 186 11.58 -15.82 1.11
CA GLY A 186 11.92 -15.92 2.52
C GLY A 186 10.86 -16.66 3.32
N TYR A 187 9.57 -16.37 3.11
CA TYR A 187 8.47 -17.14 3.74
C TYR A 187 8.44 -18.59 3.26
N LEU A 188 8.60 -18.84 1.96
CA LEU A 188 8.63 -20.22 1.43
C LEU A 188 9.75 -21.06 2.05
N LYS A 189 10.94 -20.47 2.23
CA LYS A 189 12.08 -21.13 2.87
C LYS A 189 11.85 -21.37 4.36
N LEU A 190 11.29 -20.37 5.05
CA LEU A 190 10.91 -20.49 6.46
C LEU A 190 9.91 -21.64 6.70
N VAL A 191 8.88 -21.74 5.87
CA VAL A 191 7.85 -22.80 5.97
C VAL A 191 8.41 -24.20 5.70
N ARG A 192 9.45 -24.30 4.88
CA ARG A 192 10.15 -25.56 4.60
C ARG A 192 11.24 -25.90 5.62
N GLU A 193 11.34 -25.13 6.71
CA GLU A 193 12.38 -25.25 7.74
C GLU A 193 13.82 -25.11 7.21
N ASP A 194 13.98 -24.51 6.03
CA ASP A 194 15.28 -24.17 5.45
C ASP A 194 15.77 -22.82 6.01
N LEU A 195 16.09 -22.85 7.32
CA LEU A 195 16.34 -21.65 8.11
C LEU A 195 17.63 -20.90 7.70
N ILE A 196 18.60 -21.61 7.10
CA ILE A 196 19.86 -21.03 6.64
C ILE A 196 19.62 -20.15 5.42
N ASP A 197 18.95 -20.69 4.40
CA ASP A 197 18.61 -19.93 3.20
C ASP A 197 17.61 -18.82 3.51
N ALA A 198 16.64 -19.06 4.40
CA ALA A 198 15.69 -18.05 4.84
C ALA A 198 16.42 -16.84 5.46
N GLU A 199 17.38 -17.08 6.35
CA GLU A 199 18.19 -16.01 6.96
C GLU A 199 19.03 -15.27 5.91
N HIS A 200 19.64 -15.99 4.97
CA HIS A 200 20.42 -15.38 3.88
C HIS A 200 19.55 -14.44 3.03
N ILE A 201 18.34 -14.88 2.65
CA ILE A 201 17.36 -14.08 1.92
C ILE A 201 16.93 -12.86 2.74
N GLY A 202 16.60 -13.03 4.02
CA GLY A 202 16.20 -11.95 4.90
C GLY A 202 17.27 -10.86 5.04
N ASN A 203 18.55 -11.25 5.15
CA ASN A 203 19.66 -10.31 5.21
C ASN A 203 19.86 -9.53 3.90
N ARG A 204 19.75 -10.22 2.74
CA ARG A 204 19.78 -9.54 1.42
C ARG A 204 18.61 -8.56 1.30
N TYR A 205 17.43 -8.93 1.77
CA TYR A 205 16.27 -8.05 1.76
C TYR A 205 16.52 -6.76 2.55
N VAL A 206 17.04 -6.87 3.78
CA VAL A 206 17.39 -5.68 4.59
C VAL A 206 18.40 -4.79 3.87
N SER A 207 19.43 -5.38 3.25
CA SER A 207 20.46 -4.64 2.50
C SER A 207 19.83 -3.87 1.33
N THR A 208 19.00 -4.53 0.53
CA THR A 208 18.30 -3.93 -0.61
C THR A 208 17.35 -2.82 -0.16
N ALA A 209 16.54 -3.05 0.88
CA ALA A 209 15.62 -2.04 1.41
C ALA A 209 16.35 -0.78 1.91
N ARG A 210 17.54 -0.93 2.51
CA ARG A 210 18.41 0.19 2.92
C ARG A 210 18.94 0.96 1.71
N SER A 211 19.42 0.26 0.69
CA SER A 211 19.90 0.88 -0.56
C SER A 211 18.81 1.73 -1.22
N LEU A 212 17.58 1.20 -1.27
CA LEU A 212 16.40 1.91 -1.80
C LEU A 212 15.89 3.05 -0.90
N LYS A 213 16.45 3.24 0.30
CA LYS A 213 15.97 4.19 1.33
C LYS A 213 14.47 4.02 1.63
N ASN A 214 13.94 2.81 1.49
CA ASN A 214 12.52 2.52 1.63
C ASN A 214 12.23 1.95 3.04
N ASN A 215 11.67 2.79 3.91
CA ASN A 215 11.38 2.41 5.29
C ASN A 215 10.28 1.34 5.41
N PHE A 216 9.35 1.28 4.45
CA PHE A 216 8.29 0.28 4.45
C PHE A 216 8.87 -1.11 4.16
N LEU A 217 9.65 -1.25 3.08
CA LEU A 217 10.36 -2.49 2.76
C LEU A 217 11.33 -2.90 3.86
N LYS A 218 12.00 -1.93 4.49
CA LYS A 218 12.87 -2.18 5.65
C LYS A 218 12.07 -2.81 6.80
N GLY A 219 10.87 -2.33 7.07
CA GLY A 219 9.97 -2.89 8.08
C GLY A 219 9.57 -4.33 7.77
N LEU A 220 9.18 -4.63 6.53
CA LEU A 220 8.83 -5.98 6.10
C LEU A 220 10.03 -6.94 6.21
N ALA A 221 11.21 -6.52 5.77
CA ALA A 221 12.43 -7.33 5.86
C ALA A 221 12.80 -7.69 7.30
N PHE A 222 12.67 -6.74 8.23
CA PHE A 222 12.92 -7.02 9.65
C PHE A 222 11.85 -7.89 10.30
N ARG A 223 10.59 -7.75 9.88
CA ARG A 223 9.51 -8.66 10.30
C ARG A 223 9.82 -10.09 9.89
N LEU A 224 10.21 -10.30 8.64
CA LEU A 224 10.61 -11.62 8.13
C LEU A 224 11.81 -12.18 8.91
N LEU A 225 12.89 -11.41 9.09
CA LEU A 225 14.04 -11.85 9.90
C LEU A 225 13.66 -12.16 11.35
N GLY A 226 12.80 -11.36 11.96
CA GLY A 226 12.29 -11.60 13.31
C GLY A 226 11.59 -12.96 13.43
N LEU A 227 10.76 -13.30 12.44
CA LEU A 227 10.11 -14.61 12.37
C LEU A 227 11.12 -15.73 12.15
N ILE A 228 12.08 -15.57 11.23
CA ILE A 228 13.14 -16.57 11.00
C ILE A 228 13.92 -16.85 12.30
N TYR A 229 14.35 -15.81 13.01
CA TYR A 229 15.07 -15.96 14.27
C TYR A 229 14.22 -16.58 15.38
N LEU A 230 12.91 -16.33 15.39
CA LEU A 230 11.99 -16.99 16.30
C LEU A 230 11.94 -18.51 16.04
N HIS A 231 11.87 -18.94 14.78
CA HIS A 231 11.92 -20.36 14.40
C HIS A 231 13.28 -21.00 14.72
N GLN A 232 14.38 -20.26 14.60
CA GLN A 232 15.71 -20.69 15.06
C GLN A 232 15.86 -20.74 16.60
N LYS A 233 14.87 -20.26 17.36
CA LYS A 233 14.91 -20.09 18.83
C LYS A 233 15.96 -19.08 19.31
N ASP A 234 16.45 -18.20 18.43
CA ASP A 234 17.32 -17.07 18.79
C ASP A 234 16.47 -15.84 19.16
N PHE A 235 15.90 -15.88 20.36
CA PHE A 235 14.99 -14.83 20.84
C PHE A 235 15.66 -13.46 20.95
N LYS A 236 16.99 -13.42 21.14
CA LYS A 236 17.75 -12.17 21.20
C LYS A 236 17.76 -11.49 19.84
N LYS A 237 18.18 -12.20 18.78
CA LYS A 237 18.15 -11.66 17.41
C LYS A 237 16.73 -11.37 16.94
N ALA A 238 15.76 -12.19 17.29
CA ALA A 238 14.34 -11.96 16.96
C ALA A 238 13.87 -10.61 17.54
N ARG A 239 14.16 -10.36 18.83
CA ARG A 239 13.81 -9.09 19.49
C ARG A 239 14.57 -7.91 18.87
N GLU A 240 15.86 -8.07 18.57
CA GLU A 240 16.66 -7.01 17.94
C GLU A 240 16.14 -6.63 16.54
N ALA A 241 15.73 -7.62 15.74
CA ALA A 241 15.14 -7.39 14.43
C ALA A 241 13.83 -6.58 14.53
N ILE A 242 12.95 -6.94 15.47
CA ILE A 242 11.63 -6.31 15.64
C ILE A 242 11.72 -4.93 16.33
N TYR A 243 12.44 -4.82 17.44
CA TYR A 243 12.42 -3.61 18.29
C TYR A 243 13.52 -2.60 17.96
N ASN A 244 14.76 -3.06 17.77
CA ASN A 244 15.91 -2.15 17.81
C ASN A 244 16.16 -1.41 16.49
N LYS A 245 15.62 -1.87 15.36
CA LYS A 245 15.87 -1.25 14.04
C LYS A 245 14.68 -0.51 13.43
N ILE A 246 13.49 -0.64 14.01
CA ILE A 246 12.36 0.29 13.78
C ILE A 246 12.66 1.64 14.47
N LEU A 247 13.38 1.62 15.60
CA LEU A 247 13.70 2.79 16.43
C LEU A 247 14.93 3.61 16.00
N GLU A 248 15.67 3.24 14.94
CA GLU A 248 16.75 4.08 14.38
C GLU A 248 16.28 5.50 13.98
N LYS A 249 14.96 5.74 13.88
CA LYS A 249 14.37 7.08 13.70
C LYS A 249 14.09 7.86 15.00
N SER A 250 13.99 7.21 16.16
CA SER A 250 13.69 7.89 17.43
C SER A 250 14.91 8.60 18.04
N ASN A 251 16.11 8.01 17.89
CA ASN A 251 17.34 8.56 18.47
C ASN A 251 18.02 9.68 17.65
N LYS A 252 17.46 10.10 16.51
CA LYS A 252 17.96 11.27 15.76
C LYS A 252 17.24 12.60 16.08
N LYS A 253 16.22 12.60 16.93
CA LYS A 253 15.54 13.84 17.39
C LYS A 253 16.03 14.40 18.73
N GLY A 254 17.06 13.81 19.33
CA GLY A 254 17.67 14.29 20.58
C GLY A 254 18.86 15.26 20.43
N LYS A 255 19.30 15.59 19.20
CA LYS A 255 20.41 16.52 18.94
C LYS A 255 19.98 17.70 18.08
N LEU A 256 18.97 18.43 18.52
CA LEU A 256 18.74 19.83 18.17
C LEU A 256 18.22 20.54 19.42
N ARG A 257 19.13 20.78 20.36
CA ARG A 257 19.09 21.90 21.30
C ARG A 257 20.42 22.63 21.17
N GLY A 258 20.31 23.92 20.91
CA GLY A 258 21.36 24.88 20.59
C GLY A 258 20.63 26.07 20.00
#